data_AF-A0A936CFL0-F1
#
_entry.id   AF-A0A936CFL0-F1
#
_cell.length_a   1.000
_cell.length_b   1.000
_cell.length_c   1.000
_cell.angle_alpha   90.00
_cell.angle_beta   90.00
_cell.angle_gamma   90.00
#
_symmetry.space_group_name_H-M   'P 1'
#
loop_
_entity.id
_entity.type
_entity.pdbx_description
1 polymer ?
#
loop_
_entity_poly.entity_id
_entity_poly.type
_entity_poly.pdbx_seq_one_letter_code
_entity_poly.pdbx_strand_id
1 'polypeptide(L)'
;MYVALEAFALSSYNSHTRVARRTRNEYRSLASAVARSPFSTSRPVGDFDYYERMEHFASSGAFDLAGGAGGLQPEVDSTTFNGATWLLARRTYWKNPFQPPERGSAEWAKAEQFYLQRAVRPEYRWSWAGADGEYSRFRQLIRRSNEGYRSAVADLGVALGNHVLSAIDASVSLRLAQRRTALGRSYDVSVAIPLAFGH
;
A
#
# COMPACT_ATOMS: atom_id res chain seq x y z
N MET A 1 -24.58 5.24 21.88
CA MET A 1 -23.13 5.50 21.78
C MET A 1 -22.47 4.71 20.66
N TYR A 2 -22.75 3.40 20.52
CA TYR A 2 -22.21 2.55 19.44
C TYR A 2 -22.36 3.13 18.03
N VAL A 3 -23.56 3.56 17.62
CA VAL A 3 -23.81 4.13 16.28
C VAL A 3 -22.96 5.39 16.00
N ALA A 4 -22.77 6.25 16.98
CA ALA A 4 -22.01 7.48 16.81
C ALA A 4 -20.51 7.22 16.61
N LEU A 5 -19.94 6.26 17.38
CA LEU A 5 -18.55 5.85 17.23
C LEU A 5 -18.31 5.14 15.89
N GLU A 6 -19.22 4.27 15.47
CA GLU A 6 -19.17 3.60 14.17
C GLU A 6 -19.23 4.60 13.01
N ALA A 7 -20.15 5.57 13.06
CA ALA A 7 -20.26 6.62 12.05
C ALA A 7 -18.99 7.48 11.97
N PHE A 8 -18.40 7.84 13.12
CA PHE A 8 -17.14 8.58 13.17
C PHE A 8 -15.98 7.79 12.57
N ALA A 9 -15.85 6.50 12.93
CA ALA A 9 -14.80 5.63 12.42
C ALA A 9 -14.92 5.43 10.90
N LEU A 10 -16.12 5.19 10.38
CA LEU A 10 -16.36 5.07 8.94
C LEU A 10 -16.11 6.38 8.18
N SER A 11 -16.46 7.52 8.77
CA SER A 11 -16.14 8.83 8.20
C SER A 11 -14.63 9.06 8.12
N SER A 12 -13.90 8.74 9.20
CA SER A 12 -12.44 8.85 9.28
C SER A 12 -11.75 7.91 8.27
N TYR A 13 -12.20 6.66 8.18
CA TYR A 13 -11.74 5.69 7.17
C TYR A 13 -11.83 6.26 5.75
N ASN A 14 -12.98 6.84 5.40
CA ASN A 14 -13.21 7.44 4.09
C ASN A 14 -12.29 8.64 3.84
N SER A 15 -12.10 9.49 4.85
CA SER A 15 -11.20 10.64 4.79
C SER A 15 -9.75 10.21 4.56
N HIS A 16 -9.23 9.31 5.40
CA HIS A 16 -7.86 8.78 5.30
C HIS A 16 -7.62 8.07 3.98
N THR A 17 -8.59 7.29 3.50
CA THR A 17 -8.51 6.63 2.19
C THR A 17 -8.44 7.64 1.03
N ARG A 18 -9.22 8.72 1.07
CA ARG A 18 -9.16 9.79 0.05
C ARG A 18 -7.81 10.50 0.05
N VAL A 19 -7.29 10.84 1.24
CA VAL A 19 -5.96 11.46 1.39
C VAL A 19 -4.86 10.54 0.87
N ALA A 20 -4.91 9.25 1.20
CA ALA A 20 -3.93 8.27 0.74
C ALA A 20 -3.94 8.14 -0.79
N ARG A 21 -5.13 8.00 -1.40
CA ARG A 21 -5.28 7.92 -2.87
C ARG A 21 -4.80 9.18 -3.58
N ARG A 22 -5.13 10.36 -3.05
CA ARG A 22 -4.68 11.63 -3.59
C ARG A 22 -3.16 11.74 -3.53
N THR A 23 -2.58 11.50 -2.36
CA THR A 23 -1.12 11.55 -2.14
C THR A 23 -0.40 10.54 -3.05
N ARG A 24 -1.00 9.36 -3.27
CA ARG A 24 -0.51 8.36 -4.22
C ARG A 24 -0.43 8.89 -5.64
N ASN A 25 -1.46 9.57 -6.10
CA ASN A 25 -1.45 10.18 -7.43
C ASN A 25 -0.42 11.31 -7.52
N GLU A 26 -0.23 12.08 -6.45
CA GLU A 26 0.76 13.17 -6.39
C GLU A 26 2.20 12.64 -6.51
N TYR A 27 2.61 11.61 -5.76
CA TYR A 27 3.98 11.09 -5.89
C TYR A 27 4.22 10.45 -7.26
N ARG A 28 3.21 9.80 -7.85
CA ARG A 28 3.29 9.21 -9.19
C ARG A 28 3.47 10.27 -10.26
N SER A 29 2.71 11.36 -10.15
CA SER A 29 2.83 12.52 -11.05
C SER A 29 4.21 13.18 -10.92
N LEU A 30 4.70 13.39 -9.70
CA LEU A 30 6.01 13.97 -9.44
C LEU A 30 7.15 13.11 -10.04
N ALA A 31 7.13 11.80 -9.81
CA ALA A 31 8.11 10.87 -10.39
C ALA A 31 8.08 10.89 -11.93
N SER A 32 6.88 10.92 -12.52
CA SER A 32 6.70 10.98 -13.98
C SER A 32 7.24 12.29 -14.58
N ALA A 33 6.97 13.42 -13.92
CA ALA A 33 7.35 14.74 -14.40
C ALA A 33 8.86 15.04 -14.22
N VAL A 34 9.47 14.53 -13.14
CA VAL A 34 10.85 14.87 -12.78
C VAL A 34 11.78 13.70 -13.08
N ALA A 35 11.69 12.61 -12.31
CA ALA A 35 12.69 11.55 -12.35
C ALA A 35 12.71 10.76 -13.66
N ARG A 36 11.59 10.74 -14.38
CA ARG A 36 11.39 9.90 -15.57
C ARG A 36 11.28 10.68 -16.87
N SER A 37 11.09 11.99 -16.80
CA SER A 37 10.90 12.82 -17.99
C SER A 37 12.06 12.77 -18.99
N PRO A 38 13.33 12.53 -18.60
CA PRO A 38 14.42 12.40 -19.58
C PRO A 38 14.45 11.08 -20.35
N PHE A 39 13.79 10.02 -19.86
CA PHE A 39 14.03 8.65 -20.36
C PHE A 39 12.90 8.08 -21.21
N SER A 40 11.66 8.52 -21.01
CA SER A 40 10.52 7.97 -21.73
C SER A 40 9.42 9.01 -21.93
N THR A 41 8.89 9.07 -23.15
CA THR A 41 7.72 9.87 -23.49
C THR A 41 6.41 9.17 -23.14
N SER A 42 6.38 7.83 -23.11
CA SER A 42 5.18 7.04 -22.76
C SER A 42 4.84 7.07 -21.27
N ARG A 43 5.85 7.33 -20.42
CA ARG A 43 5.72 7.53 -18.96
C ARG A 43 4.78 6.52 -18.26
N PRO A 44 4.95 5.20 -18.48
CA PRO A 44 4.01 4.19 -17.99
C PRO A 44 3.93 4.18 -16.47
N VAL A 45 2.74 4.10 -15.87
CA VAL A 45 2.59 4.07 -14.41
C VAL A 45 2.97 2.69 -13.87
N GLY A 46 4.00 2.63 -13.02
CA GLY A 46 4.39 1.38 -12.36
C GLY A 46 3.44 0.92 -11.25
N ASP A 47 3.67 -0.30 -10.78
CA ASP A 47 3.01 -0.86 -9.58
C ASP A 47 3.59 -0.26 -8.29
N PHE A 48 3.24 -0.81 -7.13
CA PHE A 48 3.73 -0.32 -5.84
C PHE A 48 5.25 -0.54 -5.69
N ASP A 49 5.72 -1.76 -5.93
CA ASP A 49 7.13 -2.16 -5.83
C ASP A 49 8.05 -1.26 -6.65
N TYR A 50 7.60 -0.83 -7.84
CA TYR A 50 8.34 0.12 -8.66
C TYR A 50 8.62 1.45 -7.93
N TYR A 51 7.63 2.03 -7.27
CA TYR A 51 7.81 3.29 -6.54
C TYR A 51 8.56 3.10 -5.21
N GLU A 52 8.43 1.93 -4.58
CA GLU A 52 9.21 1.59 -3.39
C GLU A 52 10.70 1.49 -3.72
N ARG A 53 11.06 0.82 -4.83
CA ARG A 53 12.45 0.80 -5.32
C ARG A 53 12.97 2.21 -5.60
N MET A 54 12.13 3.07 -6.18
CA MET A 54 12.46 4.47 -6.43
C MET A 54 12.61 5.30 -5.15
N GLU A 55 11.91 4.94 -4.06
CA GLU A 55 12.14 5.54 -2.74
C GLU A 55 13.52 5.17 -2.18
N HIS A 56 13.98 3.95 -2.40
CA HIS A 56 15.26 3.47 -1.87
C HIS A 56 16.48 3.83 -2.72
N PHE A 57 16.30 3.92 -4.03
CA PHE A 57 17.39 4.21 -4.98
C PHE A 57 17.11 5.51 -5.74
N ALA A 58 18.03 6.47 -5.64
CA ALA A 58 17.94 7.75 -6.34
C ALA A 58 17.95 7.58 -7.88
N SER A 59 18.52 6.50 -8.40
CA SER A 59 18.43 6.15 -9.82
C SER A 59 18.26 4.65 -10.04
N SER A 60 17.57 4.29 -11.11
CA SER A 60 17.50 2.90 -11.55
C SER A 60 18.82 2.40 -12.14
N GLY A 61 19.68 3.29 -12.65
CA GLY A 61 20.78 2.90 -13.54
C GLY A 61 20.28 2.48 -14.93
N ALA A 62 21.21 2.10 -15.81
CA ALA A 62 20.89 1.56 -17.12
C ALA A 62 20.39 0.11 -17.02
N PHE A 63 19.52 -0.32 -17.93
CA PHE A 63 19.20 -1.75 -18.06
C PHE A 63 20.33 -2.49 -18.79
N ASP A 64 20.81 -1.87 -19.87
CA ASP A 64 21.91 -2.31 -20.70
C ASP A 64 22.77 -1.09 -21.05
N LEU A 65 24.06 -1.14 -20.70
CA LEU A 65 25.02 -0.08 -20.98
C LEU A 65 25.40 -0.02 -22.46
N ALA A 66 25.31 -1.14 -23.18
CA ALA A 66 25.67 -1.22 -24.60
C ALA A 66 24.49 -0.95 -25.55
N GLY A 67 23.29 -0.75 -25.00
CA GLY A 67 22.09 -0.48 -25.80
C GLY A 67 21.74 -1.60 -26.81
N GLY A 68 22.07 -2.85 -26.48
CA GLY A 68 21.83 -4.03 -27.32
C GLY A 68 22.98 -4.42 -28.25
N ALA A 69 24.01 -3.60 -28.40
CA ALA A 69 25.17 -3.93 -29.24
C ALA A 69 26.14 -4.88 -28.49
N GLY A 70 26.35 -6.10 -28.99
CA GLY A 70 27.30 -7.05 -28.38
C GLY A 70 26.74 -7.84 -27.19
N GLY A 71 25.40 -7.88 -27.05
CA GLY A 71 24.71 -8.59 -25.97
C GLY A 71 24.48 -7.71 -24.73
N LEU A 72 23.74 -8.24 -23.76
CA LEU A 72 23.43 -7.51 -22.54
C LEU A 72 24.71 -7.12 -21.79
N GLN A 73 24.85 -5.84 -21.48
CA GLN A 73 25.87 -5.33 -20.58
C GLN A 73 25.18 -4.69 -19.35
N PRO A 74 25.00 -5.45 -18.26
CA PRO A 74 24.32 -4.95 -17.08
C PRO A 74 25.00 -3.74 -16.44
N GLU A 75 24.22 -2.92 -15.74
CA GLU A 75 24.72 -1.82 -14.92
C GLU A 75 25.73 -2.31 -13.86
N VAL A 76 26.83 -1.58 -13.71
CA VAL A 76 27.92 -1.95 -12.80
C VAL A 76 27.94 -1.08 -11.54
N ASP A 77 27.34 0.11 -11.59
CA ASP A 77 27.22 0.97 -10.42
C ASP A 77 26.20 0.40 -9.42
N SER A 78 26.70 -0.22 -8.36
CA SER A 78 25.89 -0.82 -7.31
C SER A 78 25.10 0.16 -6.45
N THR A 79 25.30 1.48 -6.61
CA THR A 79 24.47 2.50 -5.95
C THR A 79 23.15 2.74 -6.68
N THR A 80 23.00 2.21 -7.90
CA THR A 80 21.76 2.20 -8.66
C THR A 80 20.97 0.92 -8.44
N PHE A 81 19.66 0.95 -8.68
CA PHE A 81 18.82 -0.25 -8.51
C PHE A 81 19.27 -1.43 -9.42
N ASN A 82 19.52 -1.16 -10.70
CA ASN A 82 19.93 -2.20 -11.65
C ASN A 82 21.33 -2.71 -11.31
N GLY A 83 22.28 -1.84 -10.98
CA GLY A 83 23.62 -2.31 -10.59
C GLY A 83 23.63 -3.11 -9.29
N ALA A 84 22.80 -2.73 -8.31
CA ALA A 84 22.59 -3.54 -7.10
C ALA A 84 21.98 -4.91 -7.43
N THR A 85 20.99 -4.94 -8.34
CA THR A 85 20.38 -6.19 -8.84
C THR A 85 21.41 -7.08 -9.54
N TRP A 86 22.29 -6.50 -10.35
CA TRP A 86 23.36 -7.24 -11.02
C TRP A 86 24.38 -7.79 -10.03
N LEU A 87 24.82 -6.99 -9.06
CA LEU A 87 25.70 -7.45 -7.98
C LEU A 87 25.08 -8.60 -7.19
N LEU A 88 23.78 -8.54 -6.91
CA LEU A 88 23.06 -9.63 -6.25
C LEU A 88 23.06 -10.91 -7.11
N ALA A 89 22.81 -10.78 -8.41
CA ALA A 89 22.85 -11.92 -9.33
C ALA A 89 24.23 -12.60 -9.32
N ARG A 90 25.30 -11.81 -9.41
CA ARG A 90 26.68 -12.30 -9.37
C ARG A 90 27.01 -12.99 -8.05
N ARG A 91 26.63 -12.40 -6.91
CA ARG A 91 26.81 -13.01 -5.58
C ARG A 91 26.06 -14.33 -5.41
N THR A 92 24.97 -14.50 -6.15
CA THR A 92 24.11 -15.68 -6.05
C THR A 92 24.63 -16.83 -6.91
N TYR A 93 25.16 -16.55 -8.11
CA TYR A 93 25.45 -17.60 -9.11
C TYR A 93 26.91 -17.74 -9.50
N TRP A 94 27.74 -16.73 -9.30
CA TRP A 94 29.16 -16.79 -9.67
C TRP A 94 29.99 -17.29 -8.50
N LYS A 95 31.01 -18.11 -8.79
CA LYS A 95 31.98 -18.54 -7.77
C LYS A 95 32.71 -17.37 -7.10
N ASN A 96 33.07 -16.37 -7.90
CA ASN A 96 33.61 -15.10 -7.43
C ASN A 96 32.78 -13.97 -8.03
N PRO A 97 32.02 -13.19 -7.23
CA PRO A 97 31.16 -12.14 -7.75
C PRO A 97 31.92 -11.00 -8.43
N PHE A 98 33.22 -10.86 -8.19
CA PHE A 98 34.05 -9.78 -8.74
C PHE A 98 34.86 -10.20 -9.98
N GLN A 99 34.82 -11.48 -10.36
CA GLN A 99 35.51 -12.00 -11.53
C GLN A 99 34.47 -12.60 -12.49
N PRO A 100 34.21 -11.97 -13.65
CA PRO A 100 33.25 -12.50 -14.62
C PRO A 100 33.64 -13.91 -15.06
N PRO A 101 32.73 -14.89 -14.99
CA PRO A 101 32.94 -16.18 -15.62
C PRO A 101 32.87 -16.02 -17.15
N GLU A 102 33.20 -17.07 -17.88
CA GLU A 102 33.00 -17.11 -19.33
C GLU A 102 31.53 -16.84 -19.69
N ARG A 103 31.26 -15.99 -20.70
CA ARG A 103 29.90 -15.59 -21.08
C ARG A 103 28.98 -16.77 -21.46
N GLY A 104 29.55 -17.85 -22.02
CA GLY A 104 28.79 -19.05 -22.38
C GLY A 104 28.50 -20.00 -21.20
N SER A 105 29.01 -19.71 -20.01
CA SER A 105 28.88 -20.60 -18.85
C SER A 105 27.48 -20.57 -18.23
N ALA A 106 27.13 -21.65 -17.53
CA ALA A 106 25.89 -21.71 -16.76
C ALA A 106 25.83 -20.67 -15.62
N GLU A 107 26.98 -20.28 -15.06
CA GLU A 107 27.06 -19.23 -14.03
C GLU A 107 26.65 -17.87 -14.60
N TRP A 108 27.14 -17.53 -15.80
CA TRP A 108 26.73 -16.32 -16.51
C TRP A 108 25.23 -16.35 -16.81
N ALA A 109 24.76 -17.41 -17.47
CA ALA A 109 23.37 -17.52 -17.92
C ALA A 109 22.35 -17.40 -16.78
N LYS A 110 22.63 -18.02 -15.61
CA LYS A 110 21.75 -17.91 -14.43
C LYS A 110 21.73 -16.50 -13.85
N ALA A 111 22.89 -15.85 -13.74
CA ALA A 111 22.96 -14.47 -13.26
C ALA A 111 22.25 -13.51 -14.21
N GLU A 112 22.44 -13.67 -15.52
CA GLU A 112 21.76 -12.90 -16.55
C GLU A 112 20.24 -13.08 -16.48
N GLN A 113 19.75 -14.32 -16.40
CA GLN A 113 18.33 -14.60 -16.25
C GLN A 113 17.75 -13.95 -14.98
N PHE A 114 18.45 -14.05 -13.85
CA PHE A 114 18.03 -13.41 -12.61
C PHE A 114 17.89 -11.90 -12.75
N TYR A 115 18.86 -11.27 -13.41
CA TYR A 115 18.87 -9.84 -13.69
C TYR A 115 17.73 -9.44 -14.62
N LEU A 116 17.54 -10.13 -15.75
CA LEU A 116 16.49 -9.86 -16.73
C LEU A 116 15.07 -9.89 -16.13
N GLN A 117 14.85 -10.74 -15.12
CA GLN A 117 13.56 -10.85 -14.42
C GLN A 117 13.29 -9.70 -13.45
N ARG A 118 14.33 -8.99 -12.98
CA ARG A 118 14.24 -8.09 -11.82
C ARG A 118 14.65 -6.65 -12.11
N ALA A 119 15.53 -6.46 -13.08
CA ALA A 119 16.03 -5.16 -13.47
C ALA A 119 14.91 -4.30 -14.10
N VAL A 120 15.02 -3.00 -13.87
CA VAL A 120 14.11 -1.99 -14.39
C VAL A 120 14.42 -1.79 -15.86
N ARG A 121 13.42 -2.04 -16.71
CA ARG A 121 13.51 -1.90 -18.16
C ARG A 121 13.61 -0.42 -18.58
N PRO A 122 14.14 -0.12 -19.78
CA PRO A 122 14.34 1.26 -20.25
C PRO A 122 13.12 2.18 -20.12
N GLU A 123 11.92 1.69 -20.41
CA GLU A 123 10.67 2.45 -20.34
C GLU A 123 10.25 2.86 -18.91
N TYR A 124 10.81 2.19 -17.90
CA TYR A 124 10.62 2.47 -16.48
C TYR A 124 11.84 3.14 -15.83
N ARG A 125 12.88 3.48 -16.59
CA ARG A 125 14.09 4.13 -16.08
C ARG A 125 13.76 5.43 -15.32
N TRP A 126 14.48 5.68 -14.22
CA TRP A 126 14.39 6.93 -13.46
C TRP A 126 15.75 7.41 -12.97
N SER A 127 15.84 8.72 -12.71
CA SER A 127 16.97 9.35 -12.04
C SER A 127 16.51 10.65 -11.38
N TRP A 128 16.84 10.81 -10.09
CA TRP A 128 16.65 12.05 -9.35
C TRP A 128 17.89 12.98 -9.39
N ALA A 129 18.85 12.70 -10.27
CA ALA A 129 20.07 13.50 -10.38
C ALA A 129 19.74 14.98 -10.62
N GLY A 130 20.25 15.86 -9.74
CA GLY A 130 19.98 17.30 -9.79
C GLY A 130 18.60 17.72 -9.25
N ALA A 131 17.85 16.82 -8.61
CA ALA A 131 16.49 17.06 -8.12
C ALA A 131 16.30 16.55 -6.67
N ASP A 132 17.28 16.82 -5.79
CA ASP A 132 17.30 16.31 -4.41
C ASP A 132 16.10 16.79 -3.57
N GLY A 133 15.62 18.01 -3.83
CA GLY A 133 14.44 18.58 -3.19
C GLY A 133 13.16 17.83 -3.58
N GLU A 134 12.98 17.58 -4.87
CA GLU A 134 11.86 16.80 -5.42
C GLU A 134 11.91 15.36 -4.96
N TYR A 135 13.10 14.76 -4.86
CA TYR A 135 13.26 13.40 -4.35
C TYR A 135 12.87 13.32 -2.87
N SER A 136 13.32 14.28 -2.06
CA SER A 136 12.93 14.38 -0.65
C SER A 136 11.40 14.53 -0.50
N ARG A 137 10.78 15.38 -1.33
CA ARG A 137 9.32 15.53 -1.39
C ARG A 137 8.62 14.24 -1.83
N PHE A 138 9.13 13.55 -2.84
CA PHE A 138 8.60 12.27 -3.32
C PHE A 138 8.55 11.23 -2.20
N ARG A 139 9.64 11.07 -1.45
CA ARG A 139 9.71 10.15 -0.31
C ARG A 139 8.75 10.54 0.83
N GLN A 140 8.58 11.84 1.09
CA GLN A 140 7.59 12.32 2.06
C GLN A 140 6.15 11.99 1.62
N LEU A 141 5.84 12.13 0.33
CA LEU A 141 4.53 11.78 -0.21
C LEU A 141 4.26 10.27 -0.11
N ILE A 142 5.24 9.41 -0.39
CA ILE A 142 5.07 7.96 -0.17
C ILE A 142 4.77 7.65 1.30
N ARG A 143 5.57 8.19 2.23
CA ARG A 143 5.31 8.01 3.68
C ARG A 143 3.92 8.47 4.10
N ARG A 144 3.49 9.65 3.62
CA ARG A 144 2.15 10.18 3.91
C ARG A 144 1.04 9.33 3.32
N SER A 145 1.22 8.80 2.11
CA SER A 145 0.27 7.86 1.50
C SER A 145 0.16 6.57 2.31
N ASN A 146 1.30 6.01 2.73
CA ASN A 146 1.34 4.78 3.52
C ASN A 146 0.70 4.97 4.89
N GLU A 147 0.97 6.11 5.55
CA GLU A 147 0.35 6.46 6.81
C GLU A 147 -1.17 6.59 6.67
N GLY A 148 -1.66 7.30 5.65
CA GLY A 148 -3.10 7.40 5.39
C GLY A 148 -3.79 6.04 5.18
N TYR A 149 -3.13 5.09 4.50
CA TYR A 149 -3.67 3.73 4.38
C TYR A 149 -3.66 2.98 5.71
N ARG A 150 -2.62 3.13 6.53
CA ARG A 150 -2.55 2.52 7.87
C ARG A 150 -3.62 3.08 8.79
N SER A 151 -3.80 4.39 8.83
CA SER A 151 -4.84 5.05 9.62
C SER A 151 -6.24 4.60 9.17
N ALA A 152 -6.49 4.48 7.86
CA ALA A 152 -7.74 3.94 7.37
C ALA A 152 -7.99 2.50 7.87
N VAL A 153 -7.00 1.60 7.78
CA VAL A 153 -7.15 0.23 8.29
C VAL A 153 -7.43 0.22 9.80
N ALA A 154 -6.79 1.10 10.58
CA ALA A 154 -7.06 1.24 12.00
C ALA A 154 -8.50 1.69 12.28
N ASP A 155 -9.00 2.70 11.57
CA ASP A 155 -10.38 3.19 11.70
C ASP A 155 -11.41 2.09 11.37
N LEU A 156 -11.14 1.29 10.33
CA LEU A 156 -11.98 0.15 9.97
C LEU A 156 -12.01 -0.89 11.10
N GLY A 157 -10.86 -1.14 11.74
CA GLY A 157 -10.76 -2.01 12.90
C GLY A 157 -11.62 -1.52 14.08
N VAL A 158 -11.62 -0.20 14.34
CA VAL A 158 -12.47 0.42 15.37
C VAL A 158 -13.95 0.24 15.05
N ALA A 159 -14.37 0.50 13.81
CA ALA A 159 -15.75 0.33 13.38
C ALA A 159 -16.22 -1.12 13.57
N LEU A 160 -15.43 -2.10 13.11
CA LEU A 160 -15.73 -3.52 13.24
C LEU A 160 -15.79 -3.97 14.71
N GLY A 161 -14.83 -3.56 15.54
CA GLY A 161 -14.81 -3.90 16.96
C GLY A 161 -16.03 -3.35 17.70
N ASN A 162 -16.39 -2.10 17.43
CA ASN A 162 -17.59 -1.47 17.98
C ASN A 162 -18.89 -2.17 17.52
N HIS A 163 -18.95 -2.59 16.26
CA HIS A 163 -20.08 -3.32 15.71
C HIS A 163 -20.31 -4.67 16.43
N VAL A 164 -19.23 -5.43 16.66
CA VAL A 164 -19.28 -6.70 17.39
C VAL A 164 -19.78 -6.51 18.82
N LEU A 165 -19.28 -5.50 19.54
CA LEU A 165 -19.73 -5.18 20.90
C LEU A 165 -21.23 -4.82 20.92
N SER A 166 -21.68 -4.00 19.97
CA SER A 166 -23.08 -3.64 19.84
C SER A 166 -23.98 -4.87 19.59
N ALA A 167 -23.54 -5.84 18.79
CA ALA A 167 -24.30 -7.06 18.50
C ALA A 167 -24.41 -7.98 19.72
N ILE A 168 -23.35 -8.07 20.54
CA ILE A 168 -23.34 -8.83 21.79
C ILE A 168 -24.34 -8.22 22.78
N ASP A 169 -24.28 -6.91 23.00
CA ASP A 169 -25.19 -6.21 23.93
C ASP A 169 -26.66 -6.35 23.51
N ALA A 170 -26.94 -6.24 22.20
CA ALA A 170 -28.28 -6.46 21.67
C ALA A 170 -28.76 -7.90 21.94
N SER A 171 -27.90 -8.90 21.72
CA SER A 171 -28.21 -10.32 21.96
C SER A 171 -28.48 -10.61 23.44
N VAL A 172 -27.68 -10.06 24.34
CA VAL A 172 -27.87 -10.18 25.79
C VAL A 172 -29.17 -9.49 26.22
N SER A 173 -29.43 -8.29 25.71
CA SER A 173 -30.67 -7.54 25.99
C SER A 173 -31.91 -8.29 25.53
N LEU A 174 -31.89 -8.88 24.34
CA LEU A 174 -32.97 -9.73 23.82
C LEU A 174 -33.21 -10.96 24.71
N ARG A 175 -32.14 -11.65 25.13
CA ARG A 175 -32.25 -12.82 26.04
C ARG A 175 -32.84 -12.42 27.40
N LEU A 176 -32.43 -11.28 27.95
CA LEU A 176 -32.95 -10.77 29.21
C LEU A 176 -34.42 -10.35 29.10
N ALA A 177 -34.81 -9.72 27.99
CA ALA A 177 -36.21 -9.39 27.70
C ALA A 177 -37.08 -10.65 27.61
N GLN A 178 -36.64 -11.66 26.84
CA GLN A 178 -37.33 -12.95 26.74
C GLN A 178 -37.49 -13.65 28.08
N ARG A 179 -36.46 -13.65 28.94
CA ARG A 179 -36.55 -14.19 30.31
C ARG A 179 -37.54 -13.42 31.18
N ARG A 180 -37.60 -12.08 31.08
CA ARG A 180 -38.59 -11.26 31.82
C ARG A 180 -40.02 -11.56 31.37
N THR A 181 -40.23 -11.75 30.07
CA THR A 181 -41.54 -12.14 29.53
C THR A 181 -41.92 -13.56 29.99
N ALA A 182 -40.98 -14.51 29.99
CA ALA A 182 -41.20 -15.88 30.43
C ALA A 182 -41.43 -16.01 31.96
N LEU A 183 -40.86 -15.11 32.77
CA LEU A 183 -41.02 -15.09 34.23
C LEU A 183 -42.28 -14.32 34.71
N GLY A 184 -43.15 -13.88 33.80
CA GLY A 184 -44.51 -13.46 34.15
C GLY A 184 -44.60 -12.20 35.02
N ARG A 185 -44.05 -11.06 34.58
CA ARG A 185 -44.42 -9.75 35.15
C ARG A 185 -45.29 -8.97 34.18
N SER A 186 -46.53 -9.46 34.03
CA SER A 186 -47.64 -8.68 33.47
C SER A 186 -48.04 -7.63 34.50
N TYR A 187 -47.63 -6.38 34.31
CA TYR A 187 -48.32 -5.28 34.98
C TYR A 187 -49.63 -5.06 34.23
N ASP A 188 -50.69 -5.73 34.68
CA ASP A 188 -52.04 -5.41 34.26
C ASP A 188 -52.45 -4.13 35.00
N VAL A 189 -52.49 -3.01 34.27
CA VAL A 189 -53.04 -1.75 34.80
C VAL A 189 -54.51 -1.73 34.45
N SER A 190 -55.33 -2.28 35.34
CA SER A 190 -56.79 -2.19 35.23
C SER A 190 -57.23 -0.77 35.61
N VAL A 191 -57.64 0.03 34.63
CA VAL A 191 -58.30 1.32 34.88
C VAL A 191 -59.81 1.07 35.01
N ALA A 192 -60.35 1.18 36.21
CA ALA A 192 -61.80 1.20 36.43
C ALA A 192 -62.31 2.62 36.17
N ILE A 193 -63.11 2.80 35.12
CA ILE A 193 -63.85 4.06 34.86
C ILE A 193 -65.25 3.89 35.46
N PRO A 194 -65.62 4.62 36.53
CA PRO A 194 -66.98 4.61 37.04
C PRO A 194 -67.87 5.42 36.10
N LEU A 195 -68.82 4.75 35.42
CA LEU A 195 -69.90 5.42 34.69
C LEU A 195 -71.08 5.63 35.65
N ALA A 196 -71.30 6.88 36.05
CA ALA A 196 -72.53 7.29 36.72
C ALA A 196 -73.61 7.57 35.66
N PHE A 197 -74.67 6.78 35.63
CA PHE A 197 -75.91 7.11 34.94
C PHE A 197 -76.81 7.92 35.88
N GLY A 198 -77.22 9.11 35.45
CA GLY A 198 -78.28 9.89 36.08
C GLY A 198 -79.38 10.17 35.07
N HIS A 199 -80.61 9.83 35.43
CA HIS A 199 -81.85 10.11 34.71
C HIS A 199 -82.29 11.57 34.86
#